data_AF-A0A1C3U2Q3-F1
#
_entry.id   AF-A0A1C3U2Q3-F1
#
_cell.length_a   1.000
_cell.length_b   1.000
_cell.length_c   1.000
_cell.angle_alpha   90.00
_cell.angle_beta   90.00
_cell.angle_gamma   90.00
#
_symmetry.space_group_name_H-M   'P 1'
#
loop_
_entity.id
_entity.type
_entity.pdbx_description
1 polymer ?
#
loop_
_entity_poly.entity_id
_entity_poly.type
_entity_poly.pdbx_seq_one_letter_code
_entity_poly.pdbx_strand_id
1 'polypeptide(L)'
;MPHDVALIALIAAGFVFAAIFGYLADRLHLPPLVGYLVAGVIIGSSTPGFVADVSLASQLAEIGVILLMFGVGLHFSAADLLAVRGVAIPGAIGQIAIATLLGVGLTSLWGWSVGAGVVFGLSLAVASTVVLLKALEERNLVSSTNGRVAVGWLIVEDLAMVLALVLLPAFAGVLGGHADAGGHAASGSIWLTIGMTLLKVAAFAAVAIFLGPRVVPWLLTSVARTGSRELFTLSVLAIALGIAFGAAEIFGVSFALGAFFAGLVMSESHLSHRAAADSLPLQNAFSVLFFVSVGMLFDPTVLIREPLMIIGVLALIMLGKALIAFGVVLLLRYPASIGFAVAAGLAQIGEFSFILAGLGVSLGLLTREGQDLILAGAILSITLNPLAFYATEKLEKWAFARWPFLANKYGMAKQEGLRRELTAINKQREERDRQHHLEIEQLIETFPMFAELDDNAHEELLLLFRPRSASPGDRVIRTGDRGDSMFFIASGAVEVQLEDDEIPLGAGAFFGEMALLTGARRTADVVAVDFCQLFVLERRDFNLFMSRHPQLRAAVSRMARERQESNVSRQRRDLSQDAS
;
A
#
# COMPACT_ATOMS: atom_id res chain seq x y z
N MET A 1 -16.77 25.74 -29.85
CA MET A 1 -15.97 26.00 -28.63
C MET A 1 -14.75 25.10 -28.74
N PRO A 2 -13.50 25.60 -28.81
CA PRO A 2 -12.37 24.70 -28.72
C PRO A 2 -12.42 24.14 -27.30
N HIS A 3 -12.75 22.85 -27.17
CA HIS A 3 -12.58 22.19 -25.89
C HIS A 3 -11.09 22.29 -25.54
N ASP A 4 -10.76 22.67 -24.31
CA ASP A 4 -9.41 22.52 -23.76
C ASP A 4 -9.09 21.03 -23.69
N VAL A 5 -8.74 20.46 -24.85
CA VAL A 5 -8.38 19.05 -25.01
C VAL A 5 -6.97 18.78 -24.49
N ALA A 6 -6.26 19.79 -23.98
CA ALA A 6 -4.89 19.68 -23.49
C ALA A 6 -4.76 18.61 -22.40
N LEU A 7 -5.64 18.63 -21.38
CA LEU A 7 -5.63 17.63 -20.32
C LEU A 7 -5.97 16.23 -20.85
N ILE A 8 -6.99 16.13 -21.70
CA ILE A 8 -7.42 14.84 -22.28
C ILE A 8 -6.32 14.27 -23.17
N ALA A 9 -5.67 15.11 -23.98
CA ALA A 9 -4.57 14.74 -24.85
C ALA A 9 -3.34 14.33 -24.04
N LEU A 10 -3.02 15.02 -22.95
CA LEU A 10 -1.94 14.65 -22.03
C LEU A 10 -2.19 13.27 -21.40
N ILE A 11 -3.39 13.03 -20.86
CA ILE A 11 -3.74 11.74 -20.25
C ILE A 11 -3.73 10.62 -21.30
N ALA A 12 -4.36 10.85 -22.45
CA ALA A 12 -4.43 9.85 -23.52
C ALA A 12 -3.05 9.53 -24.10
N ALA A 13 -2.26 10.54 -24.46
CA ALA A 13 -0.91 10.35 -24.96
C ALA A 13 -0.03 9.70 -23.89
N GLY A 14 -0.10 10.18 -22.65
CA GLY A 14 0.64 9.63 -21.51
C GLY A 14 0.40 8.14 -21.34
N PHE A 15 -0.86 7.69 -21.30
CA PHE A 15 -1.18 6.26 -21.22
C PHE A 15 -0.76 5.47 -22.45
N VAL A 16 -0.99 5.98 -23.67
CA VAL A 16 -0.64 5.27 -24.90
C VAL A 16 0.87 5.08 -25.01
N PHE A 17 1.66 6.14 -24.82
CA PHE A 17 3.11 6.04 -24.85
C PHE A 17 3.65 5.21 -23.69
N ALA A 18 3.12 5.37 -22.48
CA ALA A 18 3.50 4.53 -21.34
C ALA A 18 3.21 3.04 -21.59
N ALA A 19 2.08 2.70 -22.23
CA ALA A 19 1.78 1.32 -22.57
C ALA A 19 2.76 0.75 -23.60
N ILE A 20 3.09 1.51 -24.65
CA ILE A 20 4.05 1.09 -25.69
C ILE A 20 5.44 0.90 -25.11
N PHE A 21 5.96 1.92 -24.42
CA PHE A 21 7.33 1.88 -23.88
C PHE A 21 7.43 0.99 -22.65
N GLY A 22 6.39 0.89 -21.83
CA GLY A 22 6.30 -0.07 -20.72
C GLY A 22 6.31 -1.51 -21.21
N TYR A 23 5.56 -1.83 -22.27
CA TYR A 23 5.61 -3.15 -22.91
C TYR A 23 6.98 -3.46 -23.51
N LEU A 24 7.61 -2.47 -24.16
CA LEU A 24 8.96 -2.63 -24.70
C LEU A 24 9.99 -2.87 -23.59
N ALA A 25 9.89 -2.12 -22.47
CA ALA A 25 10.76 -2.30 -21.31
C ALA A 25 10.59 -3.71 -20.70
N ASP A 26 9.36 -4.17 -20.51
CA ASP A 26 9.08 -5.51 -19.98
C ASP A 26 9.62 -6.61 -20.90
N ARG A 27 9.50 -6.44 -22.22
CA ARG A 27 10.09 -7.36 -23.22
C ARG A 27 11.63 -7.42 -23.15
N LEU A 28 12.27 -6.35 -22.69
CA LEU A 28 13.71 -6.29 -22.44
C LEU A 28 14.08 -6.79 -21.02
N HIS A 29 13.14 -7.34 -20.26
CA HIS A 29 13.28 -7.74 -18.85
C HIS A 29 13.64 -6.55 -17.93
N LEU A 30 13.21 -5.35 -18.28
CA LEU A 30 13.32 -4.16 -17.45
C LEU A 30 12.01 -3.89 -16.69
N PRO A 31 12.04 -3.19 -15.54
CA PRO A 31 10.83 -2.71 -14.90
C PRO A 31 10.03 -1.77 -15.82
N PRO A 32 8.69 -1.93 -15.95
CA PRO A 32 7.87 -1.06 -16.79
C PRO A 32 7.98 0.44 -16.49
N LEU A 33 8.32 0.80 -15.24
CA LEU A 33 8.58 2.16 -14.79
C LEU A 33 9.61 2.89 -15.66
N VAL A 34 10.66 2.20 -16.13
CA VAL A 34 11.65 2.77 -17.05
C VAL A 34 10.98 3.20 -18.36
N GLY A 35 10.07 2.38 -18.88
CA GLY A 35 9.28 2.70 -20.07
C GLY A 35 8.35 3.90 -19.85
N TYR A 36 7.75 4.03 -18.66
CA TYR A 36 6.89 5.18 -18.32
C TYR A 36 7.69 6.49 -18.26
N LEU A 37 8.90 6.47 -17.68
CA LEU A 37 9.80 7.62 -17.68
C LEU A 37 10.20 8.00 -19.11
N VAL A 38 10.64 7.03 -19.93
CA VAL A 38 11.02 7.26 -21.34
C VAL A 38 9.84 7.81 -22.15
N ALA A 39 8.63 7.32 -21.92
CA ALA A 39 7.41 7.87 -22.52
C ALA A 39 7.26 9.36 -22.19
N GLY A 40 7.46 9.73 -20.93
CA GLY A 40 7.51 11.12 -20.47
C GLY A 40 8.56 11.96 -21.18
N VAL A 41 9.80 11.46 -21.26
CA VAL A 41 10.90 12.16 -21.95
C VAL A 41 10.55 12.43 -23.41
N ILE A 42 9.87 11.51 -24.09
CA ILE A 42 9.52 11.62 -25.51
C ILE A 42 8.40 12.64 -25.77
N ILE A 43 7.40 12.71 -24.88
CA ILE A 43 6.28 13.68 -24.99
C ILE A 43 6.55 15.00 -24.25
N GLY A 44 7.73 15.14 -23.64
CA GLY A 44 8.18 16.32 -22.92
C GLY A 44 8.57 17.47 -23.86
N SER A 45 8.80 18.64 -23.28
CA SER A 45 9.20 19.84 -24.05
C SER A 45 10.60 19.78 -24.63
N SER A 46 11.45 18.91 -24.08
CA SER A 46 12.88 18.81 -24.42
C SER A 46 13.14 17.95 -25.67
N THR A 47 12.12 17.25 -26.18
CA THR A 47 12.20 16.41 -27.39
C THR A 47 11.36 17.00 -28.54
N PRO A 48 11.84 16.95 -29.79
CA PRO A 48 11.05 17.39 -30.94
C PRO A 48 9.80 16.51 -31.12
N GLY A 49 8.60 17.11 -31.19
CA GLY A 49 7.36 16.35 -31.44
C GLY A 49 6.12 16.95 -30.79
N PHE A 50 5.19 16.06 -30.42
CA PHE A 50 4.01 16.41 -29.62
C PHE A 50 4.46 16.82 -28.21
N VAL A 51 4.33 18.11 -27.89
CA VAL A 51 4.68 18.66 -26.56
C VAL A 51 3.40 18.79 -25.75
N ALA A 52 3.30 18.00 -24.68
CA ALA A 52 2.17 18.11 -23.76
C ALA A 52 2.39 19.22 -22.72
N ASP A 53 1.30 19.72 -22.13
CA ASP A 53 1.33 20.83 -21.19
C ASP A 53 2.02 20.43 -19.87
N VAL A 54 3.18 21.04 -19.60
CA VAL A 54 4.01 20.77 -18.42
C VAL A 54 3.32 21.20 -17.12
N SER A 55 2.46 22.21 -17.14
CA SER A 55 1.73 22.67 -15.96
C SER A 55 0.67 21.65 -15.54
N LEU A 56 -0.08 21.12 -16.50
CA LEU A 56 -1.05 20.04 -16.27
C LEU A 56 -0.36 18.74 -15.89
N ALA A 57 0.82 18.45 -16.46
CA ALA A 57 1.64 17.31 -16.07
C ALA A 57 2.07 17.40 -14.59
N SER A 58 2.47 18.57 -14.11
CA SER A 58 2.80 18.77 -12.69
C SER A 58 1.60 18.47 -11.77
N GLN A 59 0.40 18.91 -12.15
CA GLN A 59 -0.83 18.63 -11.38
C GLN A 59 -1.19 17.14 -11.38
N LEU A 60 -1.05 16.45 -12.53
CA LEU A 60 -1.24 15.00 -12.60
C LEU A 60 -0.20 14.24 -11.77
N ALA A 61 1.05 14.71 -11.76
CA ALA A 61 2.10 14.16 -10.93
C ALA A 61 1.74 14.24 -9.44
N GLU A 62 1.18 15.36 -8.98
CA GLU A 62 0.75 15.51 -7.57
C GLU A 62 -0.34 14.50 -7.18
N ILE A 63 -1.34 14.26 -8.05
CA ILE A 63 -2.37 13.24 -7.81
C ILE A 63 -1.75 11.84 -7.75
N GLY A 64 -0.83 11.55 -8.68
CA GLY A 64 -0.10 10.28 -8.68
C GLY A 64 0.75 10.10 -7.41
N VAL A 65 1.41 11.15 -6.93
CA VAL A 65 2.12 11.14 -5.65
C VAL A 65 1.17 10.84 -4.51
N ILE A 66 0.01 11.50 -4.42
CA ILE A 66 -0.99 11.24 -3.36
C ILE A 66 -1.36 9.75 -3.35
N LEU A 67 -1.77 9.19 -4.49
CA LEU A 67 -2.21 7.79 -4.55
C LEU A 67 -1.06 6.81 -4.30
N LEU A 68 0.15 7.13 -4.75
CA LEU A 68 1.35 6.33 -4.50
C LEU A 68 1.70 6.29 -3.01
N MET A 69 1.76 7.46 -2.36
CA MET A 69 2.07 7.60 -0.93
C MET A 69 1.00 6.98 -0.05
N PHE A 70 -0.26 7.09 -0.46
CA PHE A 70 -1.37 6.39 0.17
C PHE A 70 -1.19 4.87 0.13
N GLY A 71 -0.84 4.33 -1.04
CA GLY A 71 -0.54 2.92 -1.18
C GLY A 71 0.66 2.48 -0.33
N VAL A 72 1.71 3.31 -0.21
CA VAL A 72 2.84 3.01 0.69
C VAL A 72 2.37 2.96 2.15
N GLY A 73 1.54 3.90 2.59
CA GLY A 73 0.95 3.87 3.93
C GLY A 73 0.11 2.61 4.18
N LEU A 74 -0.58 2.12 3.15
CA LEU A 74 -1.37 0.88 3.21
C LEU A 74 -0.54 -0.40 3.36
N HIS A 75 0.60 -0.46 2.67
CA HIS A 75 1.48 -1.63 2.67
C HIS A 75 2.51 -1.59 3.81
N PHE A 76 2.50 -0.54 4.63
CA PHE A 76 3.37 -0.43 5.79
C PHE A 76 2.97 -1.47 6.86
N SER A 77 3.80 -2.50 7.02
CA SER A 77 3.65 -3.51 8.07
C SER A 77 4.66 -3.26 9.20
N ALA A 78 4.18 -2.68 10.29
CA ALA A 78 5.00 -2.46 11.49
C ALA A 78 5.59 -3.77 12.03
N ALA A 79 4.87 -4.89 11.89
CA ALA A 79 5.31 -6.20 12.34
C ALA A 79 6.53 -6.70 11.55
N ASP A 80 6.52 -6.56 10.22
CA ASP A 80 7.63 -7.01 9.37
C ASP A 80 8.89 -6.16 9.58
N LEU A 81 8.73 -4.85 9.84
CA LEU A 81 9.83 -3.97 10.23
C LEU A 81 10.41 -4.35 11.61
N LEU A 82 9.54 -4.57 12.61
CA LEU A 82 9.97 -4.96 13.96
C LEU A 82 10.75 -6.27 13.97
N ALA A 83 10.44 -7.19 13.05
CA ALA A 83 11.13 -8.46 12.89
C ALA A 83 12.61 -8.33 12.49
N VAL A 84 12.96 -7.28 11.75
CA VAL A 84 14.34 -7.04 11.26
C VAL A 84 14.98 -5.77 11.84
N ARG A 85 14.37 -5.18 12.87
CA ARG A 85 14.75 -3.88 13.44
C ARG A 85 16.23 -3.75 13.83
N GLY A 86 16.86 -4.86 14.25
CA GLY A 86 18.26 -4.87 14.69
C GLY A 86 19.27 -4.64 13.55
N VAL A 87 18.87 -4.90 12.30
CA VAL A 87 19.67 -4.61 11.10
C VAL A 87 19.10 -3.40 10.36
N ALA A 88 17.81 -3.44 10.05
CA ALA A 88 17.19 -2.55 9.07
C ALA A 88 17.18 -1.08 9.53
N ILE A 89 16.81 -0.81 10.79
CA ILE A 89 16.70 0.56 11.31
C ILE A 89 18.06 1.25 11.41
N PRO A 90 19.04 0.75 12.20
CA PRO A 90 20.34 1.40 12.27
C PRO A 90 21.08 1.33 10.93
N GLY A 91 20.82 0.29 10.14
CA GLY A 91 21.34 0.10 8.80
C GLY A 91 20.95 1.22 7.86
N ALA A 92 19.65 1.38 7.64
CA ALA A 92 19.10 2.39 6.73
C ALA A 92 19.44 3.81 7.18
N ILE A 93 19.26 4.13 8.47
CA ILE A 93 19.61 5.47 8.99
C ILE A 93 21.09 5.76 8.78
N GLY A 94 21.96 4.80 9.10
CA GLY A 94 23.41 4.94 8.89
C GLY A 94 23.78 5.11 7.42
N GLN A 95 23.19 4.30 6.54
CA GLN A 95 23.44 4.41 5.10
C GLN A 95 22.91 5.72 4.52
N ILE A 96 21.71 6.16 4.88
CA ILE A 96 21.15 7.44 4.43
C ILE A 96 22.05 8.58 4.87
N ALA A 97 22.50 8.60 6.13
CA ALA A 97 23.40 9.63 6.63
C ALA A 97 24.72 9.66 5.86
N ILE A 98 25.37 8.51 5.67
CA ILE A 98 26.65 8.43 4.95
C ILE A 98 26.48 8.77 3.46
N ALA A 99 25.44 8.25 2.81
CA ALA A 99 25.15 8.55 1.41
C ALA A 99 24.83 10.03 1.20
N THR A 100 24.12 10.65 2.15
CA THR A 100 23.85 12.09 2.12
C THR A 100 25.14 12.89 2.25
N LEU A 101 26.03 12.52 3.19
CA LEU A 101 27.33 13.16 3.34
C LEU A 101 28.20 13.02 2.09
N LEU A 102 28.19 11.86 1.42
CA LEU A 102 28.88 11.68 0.16
C LEU A 102 28.24 12.49 -0.97
N GLY A 103 26.92 12.61 -1.00
CA GLY A 103 26.20 13.50 -1.93
C GLY A 103 26.58 14.98 -1.73
N VAL A 104 26.63 15.44 -0.48
CA VAL A 104 27.16 16.78 -0.12
C VAL A 104 28.61 16.92 -0.58
N GLY A 105 29.45 15.92 -0.34
CA GLY A 105 30.84 15.92 -0.79
C GLY A 105 30.95 16.03 -2.31
N LEU A 106 30.21 15.21 -3.05
CA LEU A 106 30.22 15.20 -4.51
C LEU A 106 29.74 16.52 -5.11
N THR A 107 28.62 17.05 -4.61
CA THR A 107 28.05 18.32 -5.07
C THR A 107 28.91 19.53 -4.68
N SER A 108 29.63 19.46 -3.56
CA SER A 108 30.60 20.49 -3.18
C SER A 108 31.76 20.60 -4.18
N LEU A 109 32.17 19.48 -4.80
CA LEU A 109 33.15 19.48 -5.89
C LEU A 109 32.64 20.18 -7.15
N TRP A 110 31.31 20.25 -7.32
CA TRP A 110 30.65 20.98 -8.41
C TRP A 110 30.32 22.43 -8.03
N GLY A 111 30.71 22.88 -6.83
CA GLY A 111 30.47 24.24 -6.35
C GLY A 111 29.02 24.50 -5.89
N TRP A 112 28.23 23.46 -5.64
CA TRP A 112 26.86 23.62 -5.17
C TRP A 112 26.81 23.95 -3.67
N SER A 113 25.68 24.53 -3.24
CA SER A 113 25.45 24.83 -1.82
C SER A 113 25.29 23.55 -0.99
N VAL A 114 25.53 23.66 0.32
CA VAL A 114 25.32 22.55 1.25
C VAL A 114 23.85 22.09 1.24
N GLY A 115 22.89 23.02 1.12
CA GLY A 115 21.47 22.69 1.01
C GLY A 115 21.15 21.85 -0.22
N ALA A 116 21.69 22.25 -1.39
CA ALA A 116 21.57 21.47 -2.62
C ALA A 116 22.17 20.07 -2.44
N GLY A 117 23.35 19.99 -1.82
CA GLY A 117 24.02 18.72 -1.54
C GLY A 117 23.27 17.80 -0.58
N VAL A 118 22.58 18.36 0.42
CA VAL A 118 21.74 17.59 1.36
C VAL A 118 20.52 17.02 0.64
N VAL A 119 19.80 17.83 -0.14
CA VAL A 119 18.64 17.36 -0.91
C VAL A 119 19.07 16.31 -1.92
N PHE A 120 20.15 16.59 -2.66
CA PHE A 120 20.70 15.67 -3.64
C PHE A 120 21.12 14.34 -3.01
N GLY A 121 21.88 14.39 -1.91
CA GLY A 121 22.32 13.21 -1.19
C GLY A 121 21.18 12.37 -0.61
N LEU A 122 20.15 13.02 -0.05
CA LEU A 122 18.94 12.36 0.42
C LEU A 122 18.17 11.70 -0.73
N SER A 123 18.04 12.38 -1.87
CA SER A 123 17.42 11.82 -3.08
C SER A 123 18.19 10.59 -3.59
N LEU A 124 19.52 10.58 -3.57
CA LEU A 124 20.29 9.42 -4.01
C LEU A 124 20.29 8.27 -2.98
N ALA A 125 19.95 8.54 -1.72
CA ALA A 125 20.03 7.56 -0.65
C ALA A 125 18.91 6.51 -0.70
N VAL A 126 17.74 6.81 -1.29
CA VAL A 126 16.54 5.97 -1.24
C VAL A 126 16.46 5.05 -2.46
N ALA A 127 16.21 3.75 -2.24
CA ALA A 127 16.05 2.76 -3.30
C ALA A 127 14.57 2.51 -3.65
N SER A 128 14.31 1.98 -4.85
CA SER A 128 12.96 1.55 -5.25
C SER A 128 12.56 0.21 -4.64
N THR A 129 11.45 0.22 -3.91
CA THR A 129 10.78 -0.97 -3.38
C THR A 129 10.24 -1.88 -4.49
N VAL A 130 9.64 -1.31 -5.55
CA VAL A 130 9.12 -2.08 -6.70
C VAL A 130 10.22 -2.86 -7.40
N VAL A 131 11.37 -2.22 -7.65
CA VAL A 131 12.49 -2.86 -8.35
C VAL A 131 13.13 -3.95 -7.51
N LEU A 132 13.30 -3.75 -6.20
CA LEU A 132 13.83 -4.78 -5.31
C LEU A 132 12.88 -5.97 -5.21
N LEU A 133 11.59 -5.74 -4.95
CA LEU A 133 10.61 -6.81 -4.79
C LEU A 133 10.53 -7.67 -6.04
N LYS A 134 10.44 -7.07 -7.24
CA LYS A 134 10.47 -7.81 -8.51
C LYS A 134 11.74 -8.65 -8.65
N ALA A 135 12.92 -8.07 -8.35
CA ALA A 135 14.19 -8.79 -8.42
C ALA A 135 14.30 -9.95 -7.41
N LEU A 136 13.69 -9.81 -6.22
CA LEU A 136 13.62 -10.90 -5.23
C LEU A 136 12.59 -11.96 -5.61
N GLU A 137 11.45 -11.59 -6.18
CA GLU A 137 10.40 -12.50 -6.66
C GLU A 137 10.90 -13.38 -7.81
N GLU A 138 11.55 -12.79 -8.82
CA GLU A 138 12.16 -13.52 -9.94
C GLU A 138 13.17 -14.58 -9.48
N ARG A 139 13.73 -14.40 -8.27
CA ARG A 139 14.72 -15.30 -7.66
C ARG A 139 14.13 -16.18 -6.55
N ASN A 140 12.84 -16.07 -6.24
CA ASN A 140 12.18 -16.73 -5.10
C ASN A 140 12.87 -16.44 -3.73
N LEU A 141 13.39 -15.23 -3.54
CA LEU A 141 14.14 -14.81 -2.36
C LEU A 141 13.36 -13.90 -1.40
N VAL A 142 12.12 -13.52 -1.71
CA VAL A 142 11.31 -12.57 -0.91
C VAL A 142 11.15 -13.04 0.54
N SER A 143 10.82 -14.31 0.75
CA SER A 143 10.59 -14.90 2.08
C SER A 143 11.87 -15.32 2.80
N SER A 144 13.04 -15.20 2.14
CA SER A 144 14.32 -15.52 2.74
C SER A 144 14.68 -14.53 3.86
N THR A 145 15.57 -14.90 4.77
CA THR A 145 16.07 -13.96 5.80
C THR A 145 16.72 -12.73 5.16
N ASN A 146 17.49 -12.93 4.09
CA ASN A 146 18.18 -11.86 3.39
C ASN A 146 17.18 -10.94 2.68
N GLY A 147 16.17 -11.51 2.01
CA GLY A 147 15.09 -10.78 1.35
C GLY A 147 14.29 -9.95 2.34
N ARG A 148 13.88 -10.52 3.48
CA ARG A 148 13.14 -9.79 4.53
C ARG A 148 13.95 -8.65 5.15
N VAL A 149 15.27 -8.83 5.34
CA VAL A 149 16.14 -7.72 5.79
C VAL A 149 16.21 -6.62 4.74
N ALA A 150 16.38 -6.96 3.46
CA ALA A 150 16.43 -5.97 2.38
C ALA A 150 15.10 -5.23 2.23
N VAL A 151 13.96 -5.91 2.28
CA VAL A 151 12.62 -5.30 2.26
C VAL A 151 12.38 -4.41 3.47
N GLY A 152 12.68 -4.90 4.69
CA GLY A 152 12.51 -4.09 5.90
C GLY A 152 13.45 -2.88 5.95
N TRP A 153 14.63 -2.98 5.34
CA TRP A 153 15.54 -1.84 5.16
C TRP A 153 14.92 -0.77 4.26
N LEU A 154 14.34 -1.16 3.13
CA LEU A 154 13.62 -0.22 2.24
C LEU A 154 12.45 0.46 2.94
N ILE A 155 11.69 -0.26 3.77
CA ILE A 155 10.59 0.34 4.54
C ILE A 155 11.12 1.49 5.44
N VAL A 156 12.31 1.34 6.01
CA VAL A 156 12.92 2.42 6.81
C VAL A 156 13.39 3.57 5.92
N GLU A 157 13.93 3.29 4.73
CA GLU A 157 14.29 4.34 3.76
C GLU A 157 13.07 5.15 3.32
N ASP A 158 11.99 4.48 2.93
CA ASP A 158 10.73 5.12 2.52
C ASP A 158 10.15 5.96 3.67
N LEU A 159 10.16 5.45 4.91
CA LEU A 159 9.72 6.20 6.09
C LEU A 159 10.61 7.42 6.38
N ALA A 160 11.94 7.25 6.30
CA ALA A 160 12.88 8.35 6.47
C ALA A 160 12.69 9.42 5.38
N MET A 161 12.33 9.01 4.17
CA MET A 161 12.06 9.90 3.06
C MET A 161 10.74 10.65 3.24
N VAL A 162 9.70 9.99 3.71
CA VAL A 162 8.45 10.66 4.11
C VAL A 162 8.75 11.72 5.18
N LEU A 163 9.56 11.42 6.19
CA LEU A 163 9.98 12.41 7.20
C LEU A 163 10.80 13.54 6.57
N ALA A 164 11.73 13.26 5.68
CA ALA A 164 12.53 14.28 5.03
C ALA A 164 11.68 15.20 4.12
N LEU A 165 10.69 14.69 3.40
CA LEU A 165 9.74 15.53 2.62
C LEU A 165 8.97 16.52 3.50
N VAL A 166 8.73 16.16 4.75
CA VAL A 166 7.98 16.98 5.71
C VAL A 166 8.87 17.99 6.40
N LEU A 167 10.09 17.58 6.74
CA LEU A 167 11.04 18.43 7.44
C LEU A 167 11.73 19.40 6.47
N LEU A 168 11.88 19.05 5.19
CA LEU A 168 12.64 19.87 4.24
C LEU A 168 12.11 21.31 4.11
N PRO A 169 10.79 21.58 4.00
CA PRO A 169 10.28 22.95 3.98
C PRO A 169 10.63 23.74 5.25
N ALA A 170 10.60 23.09 6.42
CA ALA A 170 10.96 23.71 7.70
C ALA A 170 12.45 24.10 7.75
N PHE A 171 13.32 23.27 7.17
CA PHE A 171 14.77 23.49 7.13
C PHE A 171 15.25 24.27 5.90
N ALA A 172 14.37 24.58 4.94
CA ALA A 172 14.75 25.22 3.68
C ALA A 172 15.50 26.55 3.88
N GLY A 173 15.00 27.41 4.77
CA GLY A 173 15.67 28.68 5.07
C GLY A 173 17.07 28.52 5.69
N VAL A 174 17.28 27.49 6.52
CA VAL A 174 18.60 27.19 7.11
C VAL A 174 19.56 26.63 6.05
N LEU A 175 19.03 25.86 5.11
CA LEU A 175 19.79 25.21 4.04
C LEU A 175 20.09 26.16 2.87
N GLY A 176 19.66 27.42 2.92
CA GLY A 176 19.94 28.44 1.89
C GLY A 176 18.89 28.51 0.78
N GLY A 177 17.73 27.88 0.96
CA GLY A 177 16.57 27.96 0.06
C GLY A 177 15.69 29.17 0.35
N HIS A 178 14.71 29.39 -0.52
CA HIS A 178 13.70 30.45 -0.34
C HIS A 178 12.46 29.80 0.26
N ALA A 179 12.22 30.04 1.56
CA ALA A 179 10.99 29.60 2.19
C ALA A 179 9.90 30.64 1.89
N ASP A 180 8.94 30.35 1.00
CA ASP A 180 7.74 31.18 0.85
C ASP A 180 6.49 30.45 0.32
N ALA A 181 5.33 31.01 0.74
CA ALA A 181 3.93 30.71 0.40
C ALA A 181 3.22 29.52 1.09
N GLY A 182 2.86 29.67 2.38
CA GLY A 182 1.88 28.79 3.04
C GLY A 182 1.61 29.07 4.52
N GLY A 183 2.46 29.84 5.19
CA GLY A 183 2.20 30.25 6.57
C GLY A 183 2.92 31.55 6.84
N HIS A 184 2.25 32.49 7.48
CA HIS A 184 2.76 33.80 7.87
C HIS A 184 4.25 33.74 8.25
N ALA A 185 5.11 34.13 7.32
CA ALA A 185 6.48 34.53 7.60
C ALA A 185 6.36 35.84 8.39
N ALA A 186 6.01 35.71 9.67
CA ALA A 186 6.40 36.71 10.63
C ALA A 186 7.91 36.85 10.48
N SER A 187 8.39 38.10 10.54
CA SER A 187 9.79 38.50 10.69
C SER A 187 10.43 37.95 11.99
N GLY A 188 10.14 36.69 12.33
CA GLY A 188 10.60 35.99 13.51
C GLY A 188 11.90 35.25 13.24
N SER A 189 12.57 34.87 14.33
CA SER A 189 13.77 34.05 14.28
C SER A 189 13.51 32.76 13.50
N ILE A 190 14.50 32.32 12.71
CA ILE A 190 14.48 31.05 11.96
C ILE A 190 14.06 29.87 12.87
N TRP A 191 14.47 29.90 14.14
CA TRP A 191 14.08 28.95 15.17
C TRP A 191 12.58 28.91 15.47
N LEU A 192 11.89 30.05 15.46
CA LEU A 192 10.43 30.12 15.61
C LEU A 192 9.71 29.52 14.41
N THR A 193 10.19 29.76 13.19
CA THR A 193 9.62 29.18 11.96
C THR A 193 9.75 27.66 11.95
N ILE A 194 10.92 27.13 12.31
CA ILE A 194 11.15 25.68 12.46
C ILE A 194 10.27 25.11 13.57
N GLY A 195 10.21 25.77 14.73
CA GLY A 195 9.38 25.34 15.84
C GLY A 195 7.89 25.28 15.48
N MET A 196 7.39 26.29 14.75
CA MET A 196 5.99 26.36 14.32
C MET A 196 5.66 25.31 13.25
N THR A 197 6.54 25.08 12.29
CA THR A 197 6.35 24.04 11.26
C THR A 197 6.37 22.64 11.88
N LEU A 198 7.34 22.35 12.76
CA LEU A 198 7.36 21.11 13.54
C LEU A 198 6.10 20.94 14.39
N LEU A 199 5.60 22.02 15.01
CA LEU A 199 4.38 21.98 15.79
C LEU A 199 3.16 21.66 14.91
N LYS A 200 3.03 22.29 13.73
CA LYS A 200 1.93 22.01 12.77
C LYS A 200 1.98 20.56 12.28
N VAL A 201 3.16 20.07 11.93
CA VAL A 201 3.38 18.67 11.52
C VAL A 201 3.03 17.71 12.65
N ALA A 202 3.52 17.97 13.86
CA ALA A 202 3.23 17.14 15.03
C ALA A 202 1.73 17.17 15.38
N ALA A 203 1.08 18.33 15.25
CA ALA A 203 -0.36 18.46 15.44
C ALA A 203 -1.15 17.66 14.40
N PHE A 204 -0.77 17.75 13.12
CA PHE A 204 -1.36 16.92 12.06
C PHE A 204 -1.18 15.44 12.34
N ALA A 205 0.06 15.00 12.62
CA ALA A 205 0.36 13.60 12.92
C ALA A 205 -0.41 13.11 14.15
N ALA A 206 -0.52 13.92 15.20
CA ALA A 206 -1.32 13.59 16.38
C ALA A 206 -2.81 13.42 16.01
N VAL A 207 -3.39 14.34 15.24
CA VAL A 207 -4.78 14.21 14.77
C VAL A 207 -4.94 12.95 13.93
N ALA A 208 -4.05 12.70 12.97
CA ALA A 208 -4.09 11.51 12.13
C ALA A 208 -4.01 10.22 12.97
N ILE A 209 -3.08 10.13 13.92
CA ILE A 209 -2.86 8.92 14.75
C ILE A 209 -3.97 8.73 15.80
N PHE A 210 -4.49 9.79 16.42
CA PHE A 210 -5.49 9.66 17.50
C PHE A 210 -6.94 9.67 17.00
N LEU A 211 -7.25 10.47 15.98
CA LEU A 211 -8.60 10.60 15.44
C LEU A 211 -8.81 9.67 14.25
N GLY A 212 -7.79 9.47 13.42
CA GLY A 212 -7.85 8.65 12.21
C GLY A 212 -8.35 7.23 12.46
N PRO A 213 -7.73 6.43 13.37
CA PRO A 213 -8.15 5.06 13.64
C PRO A 213 -9.57 4.93 14.21
N ARG A 214 -10.20 6.03 14.62
CA ARG A 214 -11.61 6.06 15.01
C ARG A 214 -12.51 6.46 13.84
N VAL A 215 -12.20 7.57 13.18
CA VAL A 215 -13.06 8.18 12.15
C VAL A 215 -13.00 7.42 10.84
N VAL A 216 -11.81 7.05 10.36
CA VAL A 216 -11.64 6.39 9.06
C VAL A 216 -12.31 5.01 9.05
N PRO A 217 -12.08 4.11 10.04
CA PRO A 217 -12.79 2.84 10.08
C PRO A 217 -14.29 3.01 10.28
N TRP A 218 -14.74 4.00 11.05
CA TRP A 218 -16.17 4.30 11.23
C TRP A 218 -16.85 4.70 9.91
N LEU A 219 -16.23 5.57 9.11
CA LEU A 219 -16.72 5.94 7.78
C LEU A 219 -16.75 4.73 6.84
N LEU A 220 -15.65 3.98 6.77
CA LEU A 220 -15.53 2.84 5.86
C LEU A 220 -16.46 1.69 6.23
N THR A 221 -16.67 1.41 7.52
CA THR A 221 -17.64 0.41 7.97
C THR A 221 -19.07 0.85 7.68
N SER A 222 -19.40 2.13 7.86
CA SER A 222 -20.71 2.68 7.50
C SER A 222 -21.00 2.53 6.01
N VAL A 223 -20.00 2.79 5.17
CA VAL A 223 -20.07 2.60 3.72
C VAL A 223 -20.13 1.12 3.35
N ALA A 224 -19.35 0.26 4.01
CA ALA A 224 -19.33 -1.17 3.76
C ALA A 224 -20.71 -1.82 4.04
N ARG A 225 -21.49 -1.29 4.99
CA ARG A 225 -22.87 -1.73 5.28
C ARG A 225 -23.82 -1.54 4.09
N THR A 226 -23.50 -0.67 3.13
CA THR A 226 -24.30 -0.49 1.90
C THR A 226 -24.14 -1.64 0.90
N GLY A 227 -23.06 -2.44 1.02
CA GLY A 227 -22.73 -3.52 0.09
C GLY A 227 -22.21 -3.06 -1.28
N SER A 228 -22.21 -1.75 -1.59
CA SER A 228 -21.73 -1.24 -2.88
C SER A 228 -20.20 -1.18 -2.93
N ARG A 229 -19.61 -1.93 -3.87
CA ARG A 229 -18.16 -1.88 -4.12
C ARG A 229 -17.72 -0.51 -4.63
N GLU A 230 -18.50 0.10 -5.52
CA GLU A 230 -18.20 1.43 -6.08
C GLU A 230 -18.19 2.51 -5.00
N LEU A 231 -19.16 2.50 -4.09
CA LEU A 231 -19.23 3.47 -2.99
C LEU A 231 -18.08 3.28 -2.00
N PHE A 232 -17.67 2.04 -1.76
CA PHE A 232 -16.49 1.72 -0.97
C PHE A 232 -15.21 2.26 -1.61
N THR A 233 -14.96 1.96 -2.89
CA THR A 233 -13.80 2.48 -3.64
C THR A 233 -13.77 4.01 -3.64
N LEU A 234 -14.91 4.65 -3.91
CA LEU A 234 -15.04 6.11 -3.87
C LEU A 234 -14.70 6.67 -2.49
N SER A 235 -15.16 6.02 -1.43
CA SER A 235 -14.89 6.47 -0.05
C SER A 235 -13.42 6.35 0.31
N VAL A 236 -12.75 5.27 -0.10
CA VAL A 236 -11.30 5.09 0.06
C VAL A 236 -10.53 6.23 -0.62
N LEU A 237 -10.87 6.56 -1.87
CA LEU A 237 -10.25 7.68 -2.59
C LEU A 237 -10.55 9.03 -1.97
N ALA A 238 -11.80 9.26 -1.56
CA ALA A 238 -12.22 10.50 -0.93
C ALA A 238 -11.49 10.73 0.39
N ILE A 239 -11.25 9.67 1.17
CA ILE A 239 -10.46 9.73 2.40
C ILE A 239 -8.99 10.01 2.07
N ALA A 240 -8.40 9.30 1.11
CA ALA A 240 -7.01 9.50 0.71
C ALA A 240 -6.73 10.94 0.22
N LEU A 241 -7.52 11.40 -0.77
CA LEU A 241 -7.40 12.74 -1.34
C LEU A 241 -7.83 13.82 -0.34
N GLY A 242 -8.89 13.58 0.43
CA GLY A 242 -9.42 14.53 1.40
C GLY A 242 -8.49 14.78 2.57
N ILE A 243 -7.86 13.73 3.13
CA ILE A 243 -6.85 13.88 4.17
C ILE A 243 -5.58 14.51 3.60
N ALA A 244 -5.15 14.14 2.39
CA ALA A 244 -4.01 14.77 1.74
C ALA A 244 -4.21 16.27 1.54
N PHE A 245 -5.36 16.66 0.96
CA PHE A 245 -5.72 18.05 0.74
C PHE A 245 -5.89 18.82 2.06
N GLY A 246 -6.58 18.24 3.04
CA GLY A 246 -6.76 18.83 4.37
C GLY A 246 -5.44 19.03 5.12
N ALA A 247 -4.47 18.11 4.97
CA ALA A 247 -3.14 18.27 5.54
C ALA A 247 -2.41 19.50 4.97
N ALA A 248 -2.53 19.73 3.66
CA ALA A 248 -1.93 20.88 2.99
C ALA A 248 -2.59 22.21 3.39
N GLU A 249 -3.91 22.31 3.28
CA GLU A 249 -4.60 23.58 3.55
C GLU A 249 -4.66 23.95 5.03
N ILE A 250 -4.88 22.97 5.93
CA ILE A 250 -5.10 23.25 7.35
C ILE A 250 -3.78 23.32 8.11
N PHE A 251 -2.86 22.40 7.83
CA PHE A 251 -1.61 22.25 8.57
C PHE A 251 -0.38 22.74 7.79
N GLY A 252 -0.52 23.11 6.50
CA GLY A 252 0.61 23.55 5.68
C GLY A 252 1.62 22.43 5.42
N VAL A 253 1.15 21.18 5.38
CA VAL A 253 1.98 19.99 5.20
C VAL A 253 1.86 19.46 3.77
N SER A 254 2.86 18.76 3.23
CA SER A 254 2.78 18.23 1.86
C SER A 254 1.63 17.23 1.67
N PHE A 255 1.04 17.22 0.46
CA PHE A 255 0.03 16.23 0.06
C PHE A 255 0.52 14.79 0.25
N ALA A 256 1.81 14.54 -0.03
CA ALA A 256 2.46 13.25 0.14
C ALA A 256 2.36 12.74 1.59
N LEU A 257 2.60 13.61 2.58
CA LEU A 257 2.49 13.21 3.98
C LEU A 257 1.04 12.89 4.37
N GLY A 258 0.11 13.77 3.97
CA GLY A 258 -1.30 13.57 4.31
C GLY A 258 -1.83 12.26 3.72
N ALA A 259 -1.44 11.95 2.49
CA ALA A 259 -1.77 10.68 1.84
C ALA A 259 -1.14 9.46 2.52
N PHE A 260 0.15 9.53 2.89
CA PHE A 260 0.83 8.48 3.63
C PHE A 260 0.13 8.18 4.97
N PHE A 261 -0.20 9.21 5.75
CA PHE A 261 -0.93 9.03 7.01
C PHE A 261 -2.35 8.51 6.79
N ALA A 262 -3.04 8.93 5.73
CA ALA A 262 -4.34 8.36 5.37
C ALA A 262 -4.24 6.84 5.12
N GLY A 263 -3.19 6.41 4.44
CA GLY A 263 -2.90 4.99 4.21
C GLY A 263 -2.56 4.25 5.49
N LEU A 264 -1.70 4.82 6.34
CA LEU A 264 -1.29 4.24 7.63
C LEU A 264 -2.47 4.07 8.58
N VAL A 265 -3.31 5.09 8.71
CA VAL A 265 -4.54 5.03 9.52
C VAL A 265 -5.48 3.94 9.02
N MET A 266 -5.56 3.75 7.70
CA MET A 266 -6.44 2.76 7.11
C MET A 266 -5.86 1.34 7.18
N SER A 267 -4.53 1.18 7.19
CA SER A 267 -3.86 -0.11 7.28
C SER A 267 -4.11 -0.83 8.61
N GLU A 268 -4.35 -0.07 9.69
CA GLU A 268 -4.74 -0.61 10.99
C GLU A 268 -6.17 -1.15 11.05
N SER A 269 -7.01 -0.85 10.05
CA SER A 269 -8.41 -1.30 10.03
C SER A 269 -8.56 -2.73 9.47
N HIS A 270 -9.61 -3.44 9.91
CA HIS A 270 -9.98 -4.75 9.33
C HIS A 270 -10.36 -4.69 7.84
N LEU A 271 -10.60 -3.50 7.31
CA LEU A 271 -10.97 -3.27 5.91
C LEU A 271 -9.75 -2.92 5.03
N SER A 272 -8.53 -2.91 5.59
CA SER A 272 -7.30 -2.53 4.89
C SER A 272 -7.04 -3.35 3.63
N HIS A 273 -7.21 -4.67 3.69
CA HIS A 273 -7.03 -5.55 2.53
C HIS A 273 -8.00 -5.22 1.38
N ARG A 274 -9.27 -4.97 1.70
CA ARG A 274 -10.28 -4.60 0.71
C ARG A 274 -9.99 -3.22 0.14
N ALA A 275 -9.64 -2.27 1.01
CA ALA A 275 -9.31 -0.91 0.59
C ALA A 275 -8.08 -0.88 -0.32
N ALA A 276 -7.03 -1.63 0.01
CA ALA A 276 -5.86 -1.81 -0.84
C ALA A 276 -6.23 -2.45 -2.19
N ALA A 277 -6.98 -3.55 -2.20
CA ALA A 277 -7.38 -4.23 -3.43
C ALA A 277 -8.25 -3.35 -4.35
N ASP A 278 -9.16 -2.56 -3.76
CA ASP A 278 -10.06 -1.69 -4.52
C ASP A 278 -9.40 -0.37 -4.96
N SER A 279 -8.35 0.11 -4.27
CA SER A 279 -7.60 1.31 -4.69
C SER A 279 -6.45 1.03 -5.65
N LEU A 280 -5.92 -0.19 -5.66
CA LEU A 280 -4.74 -0.58 -6.44
C LEU A 280 -4.83 -0.28 -7.95
N PRO A 281 -5.97 -0.49 -8.65
CA PRO A 281 -6.08 -0.14 -10.06
C PRO A 281 -5.90 1.36 -10.33
N LEU A 282 -6.45 2.21 -9.45
CA LEU A 282 -6.34 3.65 -9.58
C LEU A 282 -4.95 4.14 -9.21
N GLN A 283 -4.38 3.60 -8.13
CA GLN A 283 -2.99 3.85 -7.79
C GLN A 283 -2.08 3.54 -8.99
N ASN A 284 -2.20 2.36 -9.60
CA ASN A 284 -1.38 1.98 -10.76
C ASN A 284 -1.57 2.93 -11.94
N ALA A 285 -2.81 3.32 -12.27
CA ALA A 285 -3.08 4.23 -13.37
C ALA A 285 -2.47 5.62 -13.14
N PHE A 286 -2.61 6.18 -11.93
CA PHE A 286 -2.06 7.49 -11.62
C PHE A 286 -0.55 7.48 -11.36
N SER A 287 0.02 6.37 -10.89
CA SER A 287 1.47 6.18 -10.83
C SER A 287 2.09 6.22 -12.23
N VAL A 288 1.43 5.64 -13.24
CA VAL A 288 1.88 5.76 -14.64
C VAL A 288 1.91 7.23 -15.07
N LEU A 289 0.84 7.99 -14.81
CA LEU A 289 0.79 9.41 -15.15
C LEU A 289 1.84 10.23 -14.38
N PHE A 290 2.12 9.88 -13.13
CA PHE A 290 3.21 10.48 -12.37
C PHE A 290 4.57 10.26 -13.04
N PHE A 291 4.94 9.02 -13.36
CA PHE A 291 6.23 8.76 -14.00
C PHE A 291 6.35 9.38 -15.38
N VAL A 292 5.28 9.38 -16.17
CA VAL A 292 5.24 10.11 -17.46
C VAL A 292 5.48 11.61 -17.22
N SER A 293 4.80 12.21 -16.24
CA SER A 293 4.94 13.63 -15.94
C SER A 293 6.34 13.99 -15.42
N VAL A 294 6.94 13.14 -14.58
CA VAL A 294 8.34 13.29 -14.15
C VAL A 294 9.29 13.19 -15.34
N GLY A 295 9.07 12.24 -16.26
CA GLY A 295 9.87 12.11 -17.48
C GLY A 295 9.75 13.34 -18.39
N MET A 296 8.59 13.99 -18.45
CA MET A 296 8.41 15.23 -19.23
C MET A 296 9.23 16.40 -18.69
N LEU A 297 9.53 16.42 -17.38
CA LEU A 297 10.34 17.45 -16.73
C LEU A 297 11.84 17.25 -16.95
N PHE A 298 12.26 16.10 -17.49
CA PHE A 298 13.65 15.77 -17.72
C PHE A 298 14.22 16.46 -18.95
N ASP A 299 15.42 17.04 -18.83
CA ASP A 299 16.22 17.44 -19.99
C ASP A 299 17.27 16.36 -20.35
N PRO A 300 17.04 15.52 -21.38
CA PRO A 300 17.98 14.47 -21.77
C PRO A 300 19.30 15.01 -22.32
N THR A 301 19.41 16.31 -22.65
CA THR A 301 20.68 16.88 -23.09
C THR A 301 21.74 16.87 -22.00
N VAL A 302 21.36 16.73 -20.72
CA VAL A 302 22.29 16.55 -19.59
C VAL A 302 23.23 15.36 -19.80
N LEU A 303 22.77 14.29 -20.48
CA LEU A 303 23.60 13.12 -20.80
C LEU A 303 24.81 13.46 -21.67
N ILE A 304 24.68 14.49 -22.50
CA ILE A 304 25.72 14.91 -23.43
C ILE A 304 26.49 16.09 -22.87
N ARG A 305 25.81 17.01 -22.17
CA ARG A 305 26.41 18.22 -21.60
C ARG A 305 27.31 17.92 -20.40
N GLU A 306 26.83 17.07 -19.47
CA GLU A 306 27.49 16.83 -18.18
C GLU A 306 27.77 15.33 -17.92
N PRO A 307 28.48 14.63 -18.85
CA PRO A 307 28.68 13.18 -18.74
C PRO A 307 29.50 12.80 -17.50
N LEU A 308 30.43 13.66 -17.07
CA LEU A 308 31.25 13.42 -15.88
C LEU A 308 30.43 13.46 -14.60
N MET A 309 29.46 14.37 -14.49
CA MET A 309 28.57 14.44 -13.34
C MET A 309 27.70 13.19 -13.27
N ILE A 310 27.14 12.75 -14.40
CA ILE A 310 26.31 11.54 -14.47
C ILE A 310 27.09 10.29 -14.09
N ILE A 311 28.34 10.14 -14.57
CA ILE A 311 29.21 9.03 -14.15
C ILE A 311 29.46 9.09 -12.65
N GLY A 312 29.70 10.27 -12.08
CA GLY A 312 29.83 10.47 -10.63
C GLY A 312 28.59 10.05 -9.85
N VAL A 313 27.40 10.45 -10.32
CA VAL A 313 26.11 10.06 -9.75
C VAL A 313 25.91 8.55 -9.82
N LEU A 314 26.12 7.95 -10.99
CA LEU A 314 26.01 6.50 -11.18
C LEU A 314 26.98 5.71 -10.33
N ALA A 315 28.23 6.17 -10.22
CA ALA A 315 29.22 5.55 -9.35
C ALA A 315 28.79 5.64 -7.88
N LEU A 316 28.25 6.79 -7.45
CA LEU A 316 27.74 6.96 -6.09
C LEU A 316 26.53 6.05 -5.81
N ILE A 317 25.61 5.88 -6.76
CA ILE A 317 24.42 5.01 -6.61
C ILE A 317 24.83 3.53 -6.65
N MET A 318 25.50 3.09 -7.72
CA MET A 318 25.72 1.67 -7.97
C MET A 318 26.87 1.09 -7.13
N LEU A 319 27.90 1.89 -6.84
CA LEU A 319 29.07 1.45 -6.08
C LEU A 319 29.06 2.04 -4.68
N GLY A 320 28.91 3.36 -4.55
CA GLY A 320 28.98 4.06 -3.27
C GLY A 320 27.94 3.53 -2.28
N LYS A 321 26.65 3.61 -2.62
CA LYS A 321 25.55 3.16 -1.77
C LYS A 321 25.62 1.67 -1.47
N ALA A 322 25.92 0.85 -2.48
CA ALA A 322 26.10 -0.60 -2.30
C ALA A 322 27.24 -0.93 -1.31
N LEU A 323 28.39 -0.25 -1.42
CA LEU A 323 29.53 -0.43 -0.51
C LEU A 323 29.20 0.07 0.91
N ILE A 324 28.51 1.19 1.04
CA ILE A 324 28.06 1.71 2.35
C ILE A 324 27.14 0.72 3.01
N ALA A 325 26.13 0.22 2.30
CA ALA A 325 25.17 -0.74 2.82
C ALA A 325 25.86 -2.03 3.28
N PHE A 326 26.76 -2.58 2.44
CA PHE A 326 27.57 -3.73 2.79
C PHE A 326 28.43 -3.47 4.05
N GLY A 327 29.12 -2.33 4.09
CA GLY A 327 29.97 -1.92 5.19
C GLY A 327 29.20 -1.72 6.50
N VAL A 328 28.00 -1.14 6.44
CA VAL A 328 27.13 -0.94 7.61
C VAL A 328 26.63 -2.29 8.15
N VAL A 329 26.23 -3.22 7.29
CA VAL A 329 25.82 -4.58 7.70
C VAL A 329 26.97 -5.31 8.41
N LEU A 330 28.19 -5.21 7.86
CA LEU A 330 29.38 -5.76 8.51
C LEU A 330 29.68 -5.05 9.83
N LEU A 331 29.61 -3.71 9.90
CA LEU A 331 29.84 -2.96 11.14
C LEU A 331 28.85 -3.38 12.25
N LEU A 332 27.61 -3.65 11.88
CA LEU A 332 26.57 -4.19 12.76
C LEU A 332 26.77 -5.68 13.11
N ARG A 333 27.85 -6.31 12.64
CA ARG A 333 28.24 -7.70 12.88
C ARG A 333 27.25 -8.73 12.34
N TYR A 334 26.56 -8.42 11.25
CA TYR A 334 25.73 -9.38 10.54
C TYR A 334 26.54 -10.09 9.43
N PRO A 335 26.09 -11.27 8.98
CA PRO A 335 26.78 -12.04 7.95
C PRO A 335 26.96 -11.26 6.64
N ALA A 336 28.07 -11.52 5.95
CA ALA A 336 28.36 -10.90 4.67
C ALA A 336 27.33 -11.26 3.58
N SER A 337 26.66 -12.40 3.66
CA SER A 337 25.57 -12.79 2.74
C SER A 337 24.37 -11.84 2.82
N ILE A 338 24.01 -11.37 4.03
CA ILE A 338 23.01 -10.30 4.19
C ILE A 338 23.55 -9.01 3.57
N GLY A 339 24.82 -8.70 3.79
CA GLY A 339 25.46 -7.52 3.23
C GLY A 339 25.39 -7.48 1.71
N PHE A 340 25.71 -8.59 1.04
CA PHE A 340 25.62 -8.70 -0.42
C PHE A 340 24.19 -8.58 -0.92
N ALA A 341 23.22 -9.22 -0.27
CA ALA A 341 21.82 -9.11 -0.66
C ALA A 341 21.29 -7.67 -0.55
N VAL A 342 21.60 -6.98 0.55
CA VAL A 342 21.22 -5.58 0.74
C VAL A 342 21.96 -4.68 -0.26
N ALA A 343 23.27 -4.88 -0.47
CA ALA A 343 24.05 -4.09 -1.42
C ALA A 343 23.53 -4.20 -2.86
N ALA A 344 23.16 -5.40 -3.31
CA ALA A 344 22.55 -5.61 -4.63
C ALA A 344 21.20 -4.92 -4.74
N GLY A 345 20.35 -5.02 -3.72
CA GLY A 345 19.02 -4.41 -3.73
C GLY A 345 18.99 -2.89 -3.70
N LEU A 346 20.01 -2.30 -3.09
CA LEU A 346 20.14 -0.86 -2.86
C LEU A 346 20.89 -0.11 -3.98
N ALA A 347 21.42 -0.80 -4.99
CA ALA A 347 22.22 -0.22 -6.07
C ALA A 347 21.41 0.58 -7.12
N GLN A 348 20.24 1.10 -6.74
CA GLN A 348 19.32 1.86 -7.59
C GLN A 348 18.49 2.87 -6.78
N ILE A 349 17.81 3.77 -7.48
CA ILE A 349 17.06 4.89 -6.91
C ILE A 349 15.54 4.66 -6.94
N GLY A 350 14.87 5.08 -5.86
CA GLY A 350 13.42 4.98 -5.70
C GLY A 350 12.60 6.17 -6.23
N GLU A 351 11.30 5.94 -6.35
CA GLU A 351 10.29 6.92 -6.78
C GLU A 351 10.23 8.20 -5.92
N PHE A 352 10.47 8.05 -4.62
CA PHE A 352 10.51 9.15 -3.67
C PHE A 352 11.60 10.18 -3.96
N SER A 353 12.66 9.75 -4.62
CA SER A 353 13.80 10.60 -4.98
C SER A 353 13.39 11.70 -5.95
N PHE A 354 12.43 11.40 -6.84
CA PHE A 354 11.85 12.36 -7.78
C PHE A 354 10.98 13.38 -7.06
N ILE A 355 10.18 12.92 -6.09
CA ILE A 355 9.32 13.77 -5.27
C ILE A 355 10.18 14.75 -4.45
N LEU A 356 11.25 14.23 -3.82
CA LEU A 356 12.18 15.06 -3.05
C LEU A 356 12.93 16.06 -3.94
N ALA A 357 13.39 15.63 -5.12
CA ALA A 357 14.07 16.52 -6.06
C ALA A 357 13.15 17.67 -6.52
N GLY A 358 11.90 17.35 -6.86
CA GLY A 358 10.89 18.35 -7.22
C GLY A 358 10.60 19.32 -6.08
N LEU A 359 10.45 18.82 -4.85
CA LEU A 359 10.30 19.65 -3.66
C LEU A 359 11.53 20.56 -3.45
N GLY A 360 12.73 20.01 -3.59
CA GLY A 360 13.99 20.76 -3.50
C GLY A 360 14.07 21.90 -4.51
N VAL A 361 13.63 21.67 -5.76
CA VAL A 361 13.53 22.72 -6.79
C VAL A 361 12.49 23.77 -6.40
N SER A 362 11.32 23.35 -5.91
CA SER A 362 10.26 24.29 -5.49
C SER A 362 10.68 25.19 -4.31
N LEU A 363 11.52 24.68 -3.41
CA LEU A 363 12.07 25.41 -2.26
C LEU A 363 13.34 26.22 -2.61
N GLY A 364 13.77 26.20 -3.88
CA GLY A 364 15.01 26.84 -4.33
C GLY A 364 16.29 26.24 -3.71
N LEU A 365 16.22 25.04 -3.15
CA LEU A 365 17.37 24.32 -2.58
C LEU A 365 18.15 23.56 -3.65
N LEU A 366 17.47 23.05 -4.68
CA LEU A 366 18.06 22.26 -5.74
C LEU A 366 17.87 22.97 -7.09
N THR A 367 18.88 22.93 -7.96
CA THR A 367 18.77 23.45 -9.32
C THR A 367 18.02 22.44 -10.22
N ARG A 368 17.47 22.90 -11.36
CA ARG A 368 16.88 21.99 -12.37
C ARG A 368 17.89 20.97 -12.88
N GLU A 369 19.14 21.40 -13.06
CA GLU A 369 20.26 20.50 -13.40
C GLU A 369 20.43 19.38 -12.36
N GLY A 370 20.28 19.67 -11.06
CA GLY A 370 20.32 18.63 -10.04
C GLY A 370 19.14 17.67 -10.07
N GLN A 371 17.94 18.16 -10.39
CA GLN A 371 16.80 17.30 -10.65
C GLN A 371 17.04 16.38 -11.86
N ASP A 372 17.60 16.91 -12.95
CA ASP A 372 17.96 16.15 -14.14
C ASP A 372 19.03 15.08 -13.84
N LEU A 373 20.06 15.41 -13.05
CA LEU A 373 21.08 14.45 -12.66
C LEU A 373 20.52 13.30 -11.81
N ILE A 374 19.59 13.59 -10.89
CA ILE A 374 18.89 12.55 -10.10
C ILE A 374 18.06 11.65 -11.02
N LEU A 375 17.32 12.25 -11.96
CA LEU A 375 16.44 11.52 -12.87
C LEU A 375 17.22 10.66 -13.87
N ALA A 376 18.30 11.20 -14.45
CA ALA A 376 19.24 10.45 -15.28
C ALA A 376 19.89 9.30 -14.50
N GLY A 377 20.37 9.57 -13.29
CA GLY A 377 20.94 8.58 -12.40
C GLY A 377 19.95 7.46 -12.06
N ALA A 378 18.68 7.78 -11.84
CA ALA A 378 17.63 6.80 -11.57
C ALA A 378 17.32 5.94 -12.80
N ILE A 379 17.07 6.53 -13.97
CA ILE A 379 16.78 5.78 -15.20
C ILE A 379 17.93 4.81 -15.50
N LEU A 380 19.17 5.30 -15.44
CA LEU A 380 20.36 4.50 -15.74
C LEU A 380 20.62 3.43 -14.67
N SER A 381 20.50 3.75 -13.37
CA SER A 381 20.71 2.77 -12.30
C SER A 381 19.65 1.68 -12.28
N ILE A 382 18.36 2.00 -12.50
CA ILE A 382 17.29 1.00 -12.59
C ILE A 382 17.53 0.08 -13.80
N THR A 383 17.94 0.64 -14.94
CA THR A 383 18.26 -0.13 -16.15
C THR A 383 19.45 -1.07 -15.93
N LEU A 384 20.47 -0.63 -15.18
CA LEU A 384 21.67 -1.41 -14.90
C LEU A 384 21.56 -2.34 -13.68
N ASN A 385 20.47 -2.24 -12.90
CA ASN A 385 20.29 -3.00 -11.66
C ASN A 385 20.36 -4.54 -11.83
N PRO A 386 19.81 -5.17 -12.90
CA PRO A 386 19.98 -6.60 -13.11
C PRO A 386 21.46 -7.03 -13.18
N LEU A 387 22.32 -6.18 -13.74
CA LEU A 387 23.78 -6.42 -13.78
C LEU A 387 24.41 -6.29 -12.39
N ALA A 388 23.92 -5.37 -11.55
CA ALA A 388 24.38 -5.24 -10.17
C ALA A 388 24.09 -6.51 -9.35
N PHE A 389 22.89 -7.08 -9.48
CA PHE A 389 22.56 -8.37 -8.85
C PHE A 389 23.46 -9.51 -9.33
N TYR A 390 23.68 -9.63 -10.64
CA TYR A 390 24.58 -10.63 -11.20
C TYR A 390 26.03 -10.46 -10.73
N ALA A 391 26.54 -9.23 -10.73
CA ALA A 391 27.88 -8.92 -10.28
C ALA A 391 28.07 -9.24 -8.80
N THR A 392 27.08 -8.89 -7.98
CA THR A 392 27.12 -9.12 -6.52
C THR A 392 27.13 -10.61 -6.18
N GLU A 393 26.35 -11.43 -6.88
CA GLU A 393 26.36 -12.90 -6.69
C GLU A 393 27.73 -13.52 -7.05
N LYS A 394 28.37 -13.03 -8.12
CA LYS A 394 29.71 -13.48 -8.51
C LYS A 394 30.77 -13.03 -7.49
N LEU A 395 30.66 -11.80 -6.98
CA LEU A 395 31.52 -11.27 -5.93
C LEU A 395 31.36 -12.05 -4.62
N GLU A 396 30.13 -12.41 -4.24
CA GLU A 396 29.85 -13.22 -3.05
C GLU A 396 30.55 -14.58 -3.14
N LYS A 397 30.35 -15.33 -4.24
CA LYS A 397 30.99 -16.64 -4.45
C LYS A 397 32.52 -16.53 -4.42
N TRP A 398 33.07 -15.50 -5.06
CA TRP A 398 34.51 -15.26 -5.06
C TRP A 398 35.04 -14.89 -3.66
N ALA A 399 34.35 -14.01 -2.94
CA ALA A 399 34.74 -13.58 -1.60
C ALA A 399 34.70 -14.75 -0.60
N PHE A 400 33.69 -15.62 -0.69
CA PHE A 400 33.60 -16.81 0.15
C PHE A 400 34.66 -17.87 -0.17
N ALA A 401 35.03 -18.02 -1.44
CA ALA A 401 36.16 -18.87 -1.84
C ALA A 401 37.50 -18.31 -1.33
N ARG A 402 37.68 -16.99 -1.37
CA ARG A 402 38.94 -16.33 -0.97
C ARG A 402 39.09 -16.20 0.55
N TRP A 403 37.99 -15.96 1.27
CA TRP A 403 37.93 -15.70 2.71
C TRP A 403 36.83 -16.54 3.39
N PRO A 404 37.11 -17.83 3.69
CA PRO A 404 36.12 -18.75 4.28
C PRO A 404 35.57 -18.31 5.66
N PHE A 405 36.32 -17.49 6.39
CA PHE A 405 35.88 -16.94 7.69
C PHE A 405 34.62 -16.05 7.56
N LEU A 406 34.51 -15.27 6.46
CA LEU A 406 33.34 -14.43 6.20
C LEU A 406 32.09 -15.26 5.90
N ALA A 407 32.27 -16.44 5.29
CA ALA A 407 31.19 -17.37 4.99
C ALA A 407 30.70 -18.12 6.24
N ASN A 408 31.63 -18.62 7.07
CA ASN A 408 31.29 -19.64 8.07
C ASN A 408 31.33 -19.16 9.53
N LYS A 409 31.92 -18.01 9.85
CA LYS A 409 32.17 -17.61 11.25
C LYS A 409 31.67 -16.20 11.61
N TYR A 410 31.65 -15.30 10.64
CA TYR A 410 31.26 -13.91 10.88
C TYR A 410 29.73 -13.74 10.94
N GLY A 411 29.19 -13.19 12.03
CA GLY A 411 27.78 -12.80 12.15
C GLY A 411 26.75 -13.94 12.26
N MET A 412 27.18 -15.21 12.24
CA MET A 412 26.28 -16.37 12.28
C MET A 412 25.39 -16.42 13.52
N ALA A 413 25.90 -16.07 14.70
CA ALA A 413 25.11 -16.02 15.93
C ALA A 413 23.93 -15.04 15.84
N LYS A 414 24.14 -13.88 15.21
CA LYS A 414 23.07 -12.90 14.94
C LYS A 414 22.10 -13.39 13.86
N GLN A 415 22.59 -14.10 12.83
CA GLN A 415 21.75 -14.68 11.79
C GLN A 415 20.82 -15.76 12.34
N GLU A 416 21.34 -16.63 13.21
CA GLU A 416 20.53 -17.64 13.89
C GLU A 416 19.48 -17.02 14.79
N GLY A 417 19.84 -15.99 15.57
CA GLY A 417 18.89 -15.21 16.37
C GLY A 417 17.76 -14.61 15.51
N LEU A 418 18.14 -13.92 14.43
CA LEU A 418 17.19 -13.34 13.49
C LEU A 418 16.29 -14.39 12.83
N ARG A 419 16.87 -15.53 12.42
CA ARG A 419 16.11 -16.64 11.82
C ARG A 419 15.09 -17.19 12.82
N ARG A 420 15.46 -17.35 14.10
CA ARG A 420 14.55 -17.78 15.17
C ARG A 420 13.40 -16.80 15.38
N GLU A 421 13.68 -15.50 15.48
CA GLU A 421 12.64 -14.45 15.60
C GLU A 421 11.67 -14.48 14.41
N LEU A 422 12.20 -14.54 13.18
CA LEU A 422 11.38 -14.61 11.98
C LEU A 422 10.52 -15.88 11.91
N THR A 423 11.07 -17.03 12.32
CA THR A 423 10.28 -18.27 12.41
C THR A 423 9.21 -18.21 13.50
N ALA A 424 9.48 -17.55 14.64
CA ALA A 424 8.50 -17.38 15.70
C ALA A 424 7.34 -16.47 15.25
N ILE A 425 7.65 -15.36 14.58
CA ILE A 425 6.64 -14.46 14.00
C ILE A 425 5.80 -15.17 12.94
N ASN A 426 6.42 -15.93 12.03
CA ASN A 426 5.69 -16.70 11.03
C ASN A 426 4.78 -17.74 11.68
N LYS A 427 5.28 -18.47 12.68
CA LYS A 427 4.48 -19.46 13.41
C LYS A 427 3.30 -18.79 14.13
N GLN A 428 3.49 -17.61 14.70
CA GLN A 428 2.43 -16.85 15.34
C GLN A 428 1.39 -16.34 14.32
N ARG A 429 1.82 -15.91 13.12
CA ARG A 429 0.89 -15.58 12.02
C ARG A 429 0.12 -16.82 11.56
N GLU A 430 0.80 -17.94 11.32
CA GLU A 430 0.17 -19.21 10.95
C GLU A 430 -0.79 -19.71 12.05
N GLU A 431 -0.44 -19.56 13.33
CA GLU A 431 -1.31 -19.89 14.46
C GLU A 431 -2.53 -18.97 14.53
N ARG A 432 -2.37 -17.67 14.23
CA ARG A 432 -3.48 -16.72 14.15
C ARG A 432 -4.38 -17.00 12.95
N ASP A 433 -3.81 -17.29 11.80
CA ASP A 433 -4.55 -17.65 10.59
C ASP A 433 -5.24 -19.01 10.76
N ARG A 434 -4.58 -19.97 11.42
CA ARG A 434 -5.20 -21.24 11.84
C ARG A 434 -6.26 -21.03 12.90
N GLN A 435 -6.09 -20.14 13.87
CA GLN A 435 -7.15 -19.83 14.83
C GLN A 435 -8.37 -19.25 14.11
N HIS A 436 -8.16 -18.33 13.17
CA HIS A 436 -9.24 -17.84 12.33
C HIS A 436 -9.86 -18.93 11.46
N HIS A 437 -9.06 -19.86 10.92
CA HIS A 437 -9.57 -20.99 10.14
C HIS A 437 -10.33 -22.00 10.98
N LEU A 438 -9.80 -22.37 12.16
CA LEU A 438 -10.39 -23.25 13.16
C LEU A 438 -11.66 -22.66 13.74
N GLU A 439 -11.73 -21.34 13.93
CA GLU A 439 -12.97 -20.66 14.27
C GLU A 439 -14.02 -20.92 13.17
N ILE A 440 -13.69 -20.78 11.88
CA ILE A 440 -14.64 -21.04 10.78
C ILE A 440 -14.97 -22.55 10.66
N GLU A 441 -14.02 -23.46 10.87
CA GLU A 441 -14.26 -24.92 10.88
C GLU A 441 -15.17 -25.35 12.05
N GLN A 442 -14.90 -24.90 13.27
CA GLN A 442 -15.78 -25.12 14.44
C GLN A 442 -17.19 -24.58 14.19
N LEU A 443 -17.29 -23.54 13.36
CA LEU A 443 -18.56 -22.95 12.99
C LEU A 443 -19.30 -23.81 11.95
N ILE A 444 -18.60 -24.52 11.05
CA ILE A 444 -19.22 -25.57 10.21
C ILE A 444 -19.79 -26.69 11.08
N GLU A 445 -19.07 -27.13 12.12
CA GLU A 445 -19.57 -28.14 13.08
C GLU A 445 -20.81 -27.65 13.85
N THR A 446 -20.94 -26.34 14.03
CA THR A 446 -22.09 -25.72 14.71
C THR A 446 -23.38 -25.79 13.86
N PHE A 447 -23.27 -25.93 12.54
CA PHE A 447 -24.43 -26.03 11.63
C PHE A 447 -24.68 -27.50 11.23
N PRO A 448 -25.70 -28.18 11.79
CA PRO A 448 -25.92 -29.61 11.56
C PRO A 448 -26.08 -29.99 10.08
N MET A 449 -26.54 -29.05 9.24
CA MET A 449 -26.72 -29.25 7.81
C MET A 449 -25.41 -29.44 7.03
N PHE A 450 -24.27 -29.06 7.60
CA PHE A 450 -22.95 -29.21 6.97
C PHE A 450 -22.14 -30.38 7.56
N ALA A 451 -22.64 -31.04 8.60
CA ALA A 451 -21.95 -32.16 9.24
C ALA A 451 -21.81 -33.40 8.34
N GLU A 452 -22.65 -33.54 7.31
CA GLU A 452 -22.63 -34.66 6.35
C GLU A 452 -21.76 -34.40 5.12
N LEU A 453 -21.11 -33.23 5.02
CA LEU A 453 -20.17 -32.92 3.94
C LEU A 453 -18.84 -33.66 4.16
N ASP A 454 -18.19 -34.04 3.07
CA ASP A 454 -16.83 -34.55 3.07
C ASP A 454 -15.80 -33.42 3.24
N ASP A 455 -14.60 -33.75 3.72
CA ASP A 455 -13.55 -32.76 4.05
C ASP A 455 -13.25 -31.79 2.89
N ASN A 456 -13.29 -32.27 1.63
CA ASN A 456 -13.09 -31.42 0.45
C ASN A 456 -14.22 -30.40 0.26
N ALA A 457 -15.46 -30.78 0.54
CA ALA A 457 -16.60 -29.90 0.45
C ALA A 457 -16.67 -28.92 1.63
N HIS A 458 -16.13 -29.30 2.80
CA HIS A 458 -15.90 -28.36 3.90
C HIS A 458 -14.92 -27.27 3.49
N GLU A 459 -13.75 -27.61 2.95
CA GLU A 459 -12.78 -26.63 2.46
C GLU A 459 -13.37 -25.72 1.37
N GLU A 460 -14.11 -26.28 0.42
CA GLU A 460 -14.79 -25.48 -0.61
C GLU A 460 -15.78 -24.49 0.02
N LEU A 461 -16.58 -24.93 1.00
CA LEU A 461 -17.55 -24.09 1.68
C LEU A 461 -16.89 -22.97 2.51
N LEU A 462 -15.77 -23.26 3.18
CA LEU A 462 -14.99 -22.28 3.96
C LEU A 462 -14.51 -21.12 3.09
N LEU A 463 -14.10 -21.39 1.86
CA LEU A 463 -13.63 -20.37 0.91
C LEU A 463 -14.76 -19.47 0.38
N LEU A 464 -16.02 -19.91 0.49
CA LEU A 464 -17.18 -19.17 0.02
C LEU A 464 -17.80 -18.30 1.13
N PHE A 465 -17.54 -18.61 2.40
CA PHE A 465 -18.07 -17.83 3.51
C PHE A 465 -17.36 -16.47 3.64
N ARG A 466 -18.16 -15.41 3.79
CA ARG A 466 -17.65 -14.08 4.15
C ARG A 466 -18.04 -13.73 5.58
N PRO A 467 -17.08 -13.42 6.48
CA PRO A 467 -17.41 -13.00 7.83
C PRO A 467 -18.10 -11.63 7.81
N ARG A 468 -19.10 -11.47 8.68
CA ARG A 468 -19.84 -10.24 8.91
C ARG A 468 -20.18 -10.14 10.40
N SER A 469 -19.88 -9.00 11.01
CA SER A 469 -20.32 -8.71 12.39
C SER A 469 -21.57 -7.83 12.41
N ALA A 470 -22.37 -7.95 13.46
CA ALA A 470 -23.49 -7.06 13.76
C ALA A 470 -23.49 -6.71 15.26
N SER A 471 -23.77 -5.45 15.60
CA SER A 471 -23.90 -5.01 17.00
C SER A 471 -25.37 -5.05 17.44
N PRO A 472 -25.67 -5.09 18.75
CA PRO A 472 -27.05 -5.02 19.23
C PRO A 472 -27.80 -3.81 18.64
N GLY A 473 -29.00 -4.05 18.11
CA GLY A 473 -29.84 -3.09 17.39
C GLY A 473 -29.57 -2.98 15.88
N ASP A 474 -28.49 -3.57 15.34
CA ASP A 474 -28.22 -3.54 13.90
C ASP A 474 -29.25 -4.41 13.14
N ARG A 475 -29.93 -3.82 12.15
CA ARG A 475 -30.85 -4.53 11.25
C ARG A 475 -30.05 -5.26 10.16
N VAL A 476 -29.90 -6.58 10.29
CA VAL A 476 -29.13 -7.44 9.38
C VAL A 476 -29.87 -7.68 8.06
N ILE A 477 -31.19 -7.87 8.13
CA ILE A 477 -32.11 -7.98 6.98
C ILE A 477 -33.24 -6.98 7.17
N ARG A 478 -33.70 -6.37 6.07
CA ARG A 478 -34.94 -5.59 6.06
C ARG A 478 -36.05 -6.27 5.28
N THR A 479 -37.28 -6.19 5.80
CA THR A 479 -38.47 -6.62 5.07
C THR A 479 -38.58 -5.89 3.73
N GLY A 480 -38.90 -6.62 2.66
CA GLY A 480 -39.03 -6.07 1.31
C GLY A 480 -37.74 -6.02 0.50
N ASP A 481 -36.55 -6.21 1.09
CA ASP A 481 -35.29 -6.23 0.34
C ASP A 481 -35.20 -7.43 -0.60
N ARG A 482 -34.28 -7.37 -1.58
CA ARG A 482 -33.94 -8.54 -2.39
C ARG A 482 -33.10 -9.53 -1.58
N GLY A 483 -33.43 -10.82 -1.70
CA GLY A 483 -32.71 -11.88 -1.01
C GLY A 483 -31.51 -12.41 -1.79
N ASP A 484 -30.38 -11.72 -1.74
CA ASP A 484 -29.18 -12.09 -2.50
C ASP A 484 -28.12 -12.83 -1.67
N SER A 485 -28.41 -13.11 -0.40
CA SER A 485 -27.53 -13.84 0.51
C SER A 485 -28.30 -14.57 1.61
N MET A 486 -27.69 -15.56 2.23
CA MET A 486 -28.16 -16.14 3.50
C MET A 486 -27.09 -15.98 4.57
N PHE A 487 -27.52 -16.03 5.83
CA PHE A 487 -26.69 -15.72 6.98
C PHE A 487 -26.68 -16.88 7.97
N PHE A 488 -25.51 -17.16 8.52
CA PHE A 488 -25.24 -18.21 9.49
C PHE A 488 -24.75 -17.55 10.77
N ILE A 489 -25.39 -17.82 11.90
CA ILE A 489 -25.07 -17.17 13.18
C ILE A 489 -23.96 -17.97 13.86
N ALA A 490 -22.76 -17.42 13.85
CA ALA A 490 -21.61 -18.03 14.47
C ALA A 490 -21.60 -17.85 16.00
N SER A 491 -21.88 -16.63 16.44
CA SER A 491 -22.02 -16.29 17.86
C SER A 491 -22.99 -15.12 18.01
N GLY A 492 -23.53 -14.94 19.22
CA GLY A 492 -24.56 -13.95 19.52
C GLY A 492 -25.97 -14.44 19.16
N ALA A 493 -26.92 -13.50 19.11
CA ALA A 493 -28.32 -13.78 18.79
C ALA A 493 -28.94 -12.66 17.97
N VAL A 494 -29.82 -13.05 17.05
CA VAL A 494 -30.67 -12.14 16.27
C VAL A 494 -32.13 -12.46 16.53
N GLU A 495 -33.00 -11.51 16.26
CA GLU A 495 -34.44 -11.63 16.38
C GLU A 495 -35.07 -11.37 15.01
N VAL A 496 -35.84 -12.34 14.54
CA VAL A 496 -36.62 -12.20 13.30
C VAL A 496 -37.95 -11.56 13.69
N GLN A 497 -38.14 -10.31 13.30
CA GLN A 497 -39.33 -9.52 13.59
C GLN A 497 -40.34 -9.70 12.45
N LEU A 498 -41.42 -10.42 12.74
CA LEU A 498 -42.63 -10.53 11.92
C LEU A 498 -43.68 -9.51 12.42
N GLU A 499 -44.76 -9.29 11.68
CA GLU A 499 -45.78 -8.27 12.05
C GLU A 499 -46.36 -8.49 13.46
N ASP A 500 -46.52 -9.75 13.89
CA ASP A 500 -47.17 -10.12 15.16
C ASP A 500 -46.34 -11.06 16.07
N ASP A 501 -45.08 -11.37 15.71
CA ASP A 501 -44.24 -12.31 16.47
C ASP A 501 -42.75 -12.00 16.33
N GLU A 502 -41.99 -12.30 17.38
CA GLU A 502 -40.53 -12.15 17.41
C GLU A 502 -39.89 -13.52 17.63
N ILE A 503 -39.13 -13.99 16.65
CA ILE A 503 -38.50 -15.31 16.69
C ILE A 503 -37.00 -15.14 16.99
N PRO A 504 -36.53 -15.48 18.21
CA PRO A 504 -35.12 -15.42 18.54
C PRO A 504 -34.35 -16.56 17.86
N LEU A 505 -33.23 -16.23 17.24
CA LEU A 505 -32.28 -17.15 16.62
C LEU A 505 -30.90 -16.93 17.26
N GLY A 506 -30.35 -17.99 17.87
CA GLY A 506 -29.02 -17.97 18.48
C GLY A 506 -27.94 -18.58 17.58
N ALA A 507 -26.73 -18.70 18.13
CA ALA A 507 -25.61 -19.41 17.49
C ALA A 507 -26.01 -20.81 16.97
N GLY A 508 -25.55 -21.17 15.77
CA GLY A 508 -25.90 -22.40 15.08
C GLY A 508 -27.19 -22.34 14.26
N ALA A 509 -27.97 -21.26 14.37
CA ALA A 509 -29.10 -21.01 13.48
C ALA A 509 -28.69 -20.20 12.24
N PHE A 510 -29.49 -20.31 11.18
CA PHE A 510 -29.32 -19.55 9.95
C PHE A 510 -30.65 -18.93 9.50
N PHE A 511 -30.55 -17.87 8.71
CA PHE A 511 -31.70 -17.12 8.21
C PHE A 511 -31.45 -16.50 6.83
N GLY A 512 -32.55 -16.15 6.16
CA GLY A 512 -32.50 -15.53 4.83
C GLY A 512 -32.45 -16.52 3.66
N GLU A 513 -32.54 -17.81 3.92
CA GLU A 513 -32.60 -18.87 2.91
C GLU A 513 -33.84 -18.77 2.02
N MET A 514 -34.98 -18.32 2.56
CA MET A 514 -36.26 -18.32 1.84
C MET A 514 -36.19 -17.42 0.60
N ALA A 515 -35.76 -16.17 0.77
CA ALA A 515 -35.66 -15.22 -0.33
C ALA A 515 -34.56 -15.63 -1.34
N LEU A 516 -33.50 -16.30 -0.85
CA LEU A 516 -32.44 -16.86 -1.70
C LEU A 516 -32.98 -17.93 -2.66
N LEU A 517 -33.74 -18.90 -2.12
CA LEU A 517 -34.27 -20.07 -2.82
C LEU A 517 -35.50 -19.78 -3.68
N THR A 518 -36.43 -18.97 -3.17
CA THR A 518 -37.70 -18.67 -3.86
C THR A 518 -37.57 -17.54 -4.89
N GLY A 519 -36.55 -16.70 -4.77
CA GLY A 519 -36.42 -15.47 -5.54
C GLY A 519 -37.33 -14.33 -5.07
N ALA A 520 -38.16 -14.56 -4.04
CA ALA A 520 -39.03 -13.56 -3.46
C ALA A 520 -38.24 -12.48 -2.67
N ARG A 521 -38.93 -11.40 -2.30
CA ARG A 521 -38.39 -10.38 -1.38
C ARG A 521 -38.33 -10.93 0.05
N ARG A 522 -37.49 -10.32 0.89
CA ARG A 522 -37.38 -10.62 2.32
C ARG A 522 -38.73 -10.42 2.99
N THR A 523 -39.14 -11.36 3.84
CA THR A 523 -40.47 -11.39 4.46
C THR A 523 -40.51 -10.83 5.88
N ALA A 524 -39.35 -10.61 6.49
CA ALA A 524 -39.23 -10.16 7.87
C ALA A 524 -37.95 -9.34 8.06
N ASP A 525 -37.95 -8.47 9.07
CA ASP A 525 -36.76 -7.79 9.54
C ASP A 525 -35.96 -8.78 10.40
N VAL A 526 -34.64 -8.69 10.37
CA VAL A 526 -33.78 -9.45 11.29
C VAL A 526 -32.88 -8.47 12.01
N VAL A 527 -33.00 -8.39 13.33
CA VAL A 527 -32.29 -7.43 14.17
C VAL A 527 -31.33 -8.17 15.08
N ALA A 528 -30.08 -7.75 15.15
CA ALA A 528 -29.15 -8.30 16.14
C ALA A 528 -29.58 -7.86 17.54
N VAL A 529 -29.75 -8.79 18.48
CA VAL A 529 -30.05 -8.50 19.89
C VAL A 529 -28.81 -8.59 20.77
N ASP A 530 -27.75 -9.23 20.27
CA ASP A 530 -26.41 -9.28 20.88
C ASP A 530 -25.33 -8.91 19.83
N PHE A 531 -24.07 -8.84 20.24
CA PHE A 531 -22.94 -8.80 19.31
C PHE A 531 -22.86 -10.12 18.54
N CYS A 532 -23.24 -10.08 17.27
CA CYS A 532 -23.25 -11.26 16.40
C CYS A 532 -21.98 -11.34 15.55
N GLN A 533 -21.41 -12.52 15.49
CA GLN A 533 -20.58 -12.95 14.36
C GLN A 533 -21.46 -13.76 13.41
N LEU A 534 -21.45 -13.40 12.13
CA LEU A 534 -22.26 -14.02 11.09
C LEU A 534 -21.35 -14.45 9.94
N PHE A 535 -21.66 -15.56 9.29
CA PHE A 535 -21.14 -15.84 7.95
C PHE A 535 -22.21 -15.59 6.90
N VAL A 536 -21.78 -14.98 5.81
CA VAL A 536 -22.62 -14.67 4.67
C VAL A 536 -22.25 -15.59 3.53
N LEU A 537 -23.27 -16.22 2.95
CA LEU A 537 -23.14 -16.96 1.70
C LEU A 537 -23.98 -16.25 0.63
N GLU A 538 -23.33 -15.72 -0.40
CA GLU A 538 -23.99 -14.99 -1.49
C GLU A 538 -24.72 -15.95 -2.43
N ARG A 539 -25.77 -15.48 -3.12
CA ARG A 539 -26.59 -16.29 -4.02
C ARG A 539 -25.77 -17.00 -5.10
N ARG A 540 -24.77 -16.33 -5.67
CA ARG A 540 -23.90 -16.92 -6.69
C ARG A 540 -23.14 -18.12 -6.13
N ASP A 541 -22.52 -17.93 -4.97
CA ASP A 541 -21.68 -18.92 -4.30
C ASP A 541 -22.52 -20.07 -3.75
N PHE A 542 -23.68 -19.77 -3.17
CA PHE A 542 -24.69 -20.76 -2.79
C PHE A 542 -25.14 -21.60 -3.98
N ASN A 543 -25.53 -20.99 -5.10
CA ASN A 543 -25.98 -21.74 -6.27
C ASN A 543 -24.86 -22.62 -6.86
N LEU A 544 -23.62 -22.13 -6.87
CA LEU A 544 -22.45 -22.88 -7.30
C LEU A 544 -22.23 -24.10 -6.41
N PHE A 545 -22.17 -23.90 -5.10
CA PHE A 545 -21.99 -24.98 -4.12
C PHE A 545 -23.13 -25.99 -4.16
N MET A 546 -24.39 -25.53 -4.15
CA MET A 546 -25.58 -26.40 -4.20
C MET A 546 -25.72 -27.17 -5.52
N SER A 547 -25.09 -26.73 -6.61
CA SER A 547 -25.05 -27.49 -7.87
C SER A 547 -24.17 -28.73 -7.76
N ARG A 548 -23.16 -28.68 -6.90
CA ARG A 548 -22.21 -29.78 -6.63
C ARG A 548 -22.70 -30.69 -5.50
N HIS A 549 -23.54 -30.17 -4.61
CA HIS A 549 -24.12 -30.91 -3.47
C HIS A 549 -25.67 -30.94 -3.48
N PRO A 550 -26.30 -31.77 -4.34
CA PRO A 550 -27.76 -31.79 -4.50
C PRO A 550 -28.54 -32.21 -3.24
N GLN A 551 -27.93 -33.05 -2.39
CA GLN A 551 -28.56 -33.54 -1.15
C GLN A 551 -28.76 -32.39 -0.15
N LEU A 552 -27.75 -31.53 0.00
CA LEU A 552 -27.80 -30.35 0.86
C LEU A 552 -28.84 -29.35 0.34
N ARG A 553 -28.90 -29.15 -0.98
CA ARG A 553 -29.93 -28.33 -1.61
C ARG A 553 -31.35 -28.80 -1.27
N ALA A 554 -31.58 -30.12 -1.26
CA ALA A 554 -32.88 -30.69 -0.91
C ALA A 554 -33.23 -30.45 0.57
N ALA A 555 -32.25 -30.55 1.48
CA ALA A 555 -32.44 -30.24 2.89
C ALA A 555 -32.83 -28.77 3.13
N VAL A 556 -32.06 -27.82 2.58
CA VAL A 556 -32.38 -26.38 2.70
C VAL A 556 -33.73 -26.05 2.07
N SER A 557 -34.08 -26.69 0.95
CA SER A 557 -35.37 -26.49 0.28
C SER A 557 -36.56 -27.00 1.10
N ARG A 558 -36.41 -28.13 1.81
CA ARG A 558 -37.46 -28.63 2.74
C ARG A 558 -37.68 -27.67 3.89
N MET A 559 -36.60 -27.24 4.56
CA MET A 559 -36.69 -26.29 5.67
C MET A 559 -37.32 -24.96 5.26
N ALA A 560 -36.98 -24.45 4.08
CA ALA A 560 -37.58 -23.23 3.54
C ALA A 560 -39.10 -23.38 3.30
N ARG A 561 -39.56 -24.55 2.81
CA ARG A 561 -40.99 -24.83 2.62
C ARG A 561 -41.73 -24.92 3.94
N GLU A 562 -41.19 -25.62 4.94
CA GLU A 562 -41.80 -25.74 6.27
C GLU A 562 -41.96 -24.36 6.92
N ARG A 563 -40.95 -23.50 6.83
CA ARG A 563 -41.02 -22.11 7.31
C ARG A 563 -42.05 -21.29 6.54
N GLN A 564 -42.16 -21.47 5.22
CA GLN A 564 -43.15 -20.78 4.40
C GLN A 564 -44.59 -21.19 4.75
N GLU A 565 -44.82 -22.50 4.95
CA GLU A 565 -46.13 -23.02 5.37
C GLU A 565 -46.50 -22.54 6.79
N SER A 566 -45.52 -22.51 7.71
CA SER A 566 -45.69 -21.92 9.04
C SER A 566 -46.07 -20.44 8.96
N ASN A 567 -45.39 -19.65 8.13
CA ASN A 567 -45.68 -18.23 7.97
C ASN A 567 -47.06 -17.98 7.32
N VAL A 568 -47.43 -18.75 6.29
CA VAL A 568 -48.75 -18.63 5.62
C VAL A 568 -49.89 -19.09 6.53
N SER A 569 -49.69 -20.14 7.31
CA SER A 569 -50.70 -20.63 8.27
C SER A 569 -50.91 -19.67 9.44
N ARG A 570 -49.87 -18.95 9.87
CA ARG A 570 -49.97 -17.83 10.82
C ARG A 570 -50.76 -16.67 10.23
N GLN A 571 -50.39 -16.20 9.04
CA GLN A 571 -51.07 -15.09 8.36
C GLN A 571 -52.57 -15.36 8.10
N ARG A 572 -52.96 -16.62 7.89
CA ARG A 572 -54.38 -17.02 7.78
C ARG A 572 -55.13 -17.03 9.10
N ARG A 573 -54.46 -17.25 10.24
CA ARG A 573 -55.08 -17.17 11.57
C ARG A 573 -55.39 -15.72 11.93
N ASP A 574 -54.48 -14.80 11.64
CA ASP A 574 -54.66 -13.38 11.98
C ASP A 574 -55.83 -12.76 11.19
N LEU A 575 -55.94 -13.06 9.88
CA LEU A 575 -57.09 -12.66 9.05
C LEU A 575 -58.42 -13.25 9.50
N SER A 576 -58.42 -14.38 10.23
CA SER A 576 -59.64 -14.99 10.77
C SER A 576 -60.05 -14.41 12.14
N GLN A 577 -59.10 -13.86 12.90
CA GLN A 577 -59.36 -13.20 14.17
C GLN A 577 -59.82 -11.75 13.99
N ASP A 578 -59.36 -11.04 12.97
CA ASP A 578 -59.85 -9.69 12.62
C ASP A 578 -61.23 -9.67 11.93
N ALA A 579 -61.69 -10.81 11.43
CA ALA A 579 -63.00 -10.95 10.78
C ALA A 579 -64.11 -11.47 11.74
N SER A 580 -63.78 -11.67 13.02
CA SER A 580 -64.68 -12.12 14.09
C SER A 580 -64.96 -10.97 15.07
#